data_AF-A0A813E2L2-F1
#
_entry.id   AF-A0A813E2L2-F1
#
_cell.length_a   1.000
_cell.length_b   1.000
_cell.length_c   1.000
_cell.angle_alpha   90.00
_cell.angle_beta   90.00
_cell.angle_gamma   90.00
#
_symmetry.space_group_name_H-M   'P 1'
#
loop_
_entity.id
_entity.type
_entity.pdbx_description
1 polymer ?
#
loop_
_entity_poly.entity_id
_entity_poly.type
_entity_poly.pdbx_seq_one_letter_code
_entity_poly.pdbx_strand_id
1 'polypeptide(L)'
;MYYAAPLAPYYIQIEDDIQFAPNWITKMTDFVRANYPPGWLSKENSPWRLIDFSQLGFIGKMFQSAELTRLAQFLLLFYDQMPCDLLLGQFVLAMTQGKKIEYWKQHPSLFQHVGIFRSLGGFQPLQERKFGKLLFDNPGGSTFHDLTVIPTYESNFVYFPGGEPEGRS
;
A
#
# COMPACT_ATOMS: atom_id res chain seq x y z
N MET A 1 -10.85 -8.29 5.69
CA MET A 1 -9.74 -9.28 5.66
C MET A 1 -10.17 -10.69 6.08
N TYR A 2 -10.71 -10.94 7.28
CA TYR A 2 -11.12 -12.29 7.74
C TYR A 2 -12.00 -13.04 6.72
N TYR A 3 -13.03 -12.37 6.18
CA TYR A 3 -13.93 -12.90 5.16
C TYR A 3 -13.21 -13.41 3.89
N ALA A 4 -12.04 -12.86 3.56
CA ALA A 4 -11.30 -13.21 2.35
C ALA A 4 -10.45 -14.49 2.49
N ALA A 5 -10.24 -14.99 3.72
CA ALA A 5 -9.36 -16.12 3.99
C ALA A 5 -9.65 -17.38 3.16
N PRO A 6 -10.92 -17.80 2.93
CA PRO A 6 -11.20 -18.99 2.14
C PRO A 6 -11.28 -18.74 0.62
N LEU A 7 -11.16 -17.49 0.14
CA LEU A 7 -11.51 -17.15 -1.24
C LEU A 7 -10.38 -17.40 -2.25
N ALA A 8 -9.12 -17.31 -1.81
CA ALA A 8 -7.94 -17.41 -2.65
C ALA A 8 -6.71 -17.81 -1.81
N PRO A 9 -5.61 -18.34 -2.40
CA PRO A 9 -4.39 -18.67 -1.65
C PRO A 9 -3.62 -17.43 -1.16
N TYR A 10 -3.82 -16.30 -1.83
CA TYR A 10 -3.18 -15.03 -1.50
C TYR A 10 -4.23 -13.94 -1.30
N TYR A 11 -3.94 -13.04 -0.37
CA TYR A 11 -4.70 -11.81 -0.15
C TYR A 11 -3.79 -10.62 -0.36
N ILE A 12 -4.31 -9.56 -0.96
CA ILE A 12 -3.61 -8.29 -1.09
C ILE A 12 -4.41 -7.19 -0.40
N GLN A 13 -3.73 -6.40 0.43
CA GLN A 13 -4.27 -5.16 0.97
C GLN A 13 -3.95 -4.01 0.02
N ILE A 14 -4.97 -3.28 -0.38
CA ILE A 14 -4.92 -2.09 -1.22
C ILE A 14 -5.84 -1.00 -0.63
N GLU A 15 -5.61 0.24 -1.02
CA GLU A 15 -6.47 1.40 -0.75
C GLU A 15 -7.23 1.79 -2.03
N ASP A 16 -8.19 2.71 -1.91
CA ASP A 16 -9.06 3.16 -3.00
C ASP A 16 -8.41 4.21 -3.90
N ASP A 17 -7.41 4.94 -3.40
CA ASP A 17 -6.73 6.03 -4.09
C ASP A 17 -5.32 5.66 -4.56
N ILE A 18 -5.16 4.50 -5.19
CA ILE A 18 -3.86 4.03 -5.72
C ILE A 18 -3.84 3.88 -7.24
N GLN A 19 -2.68 4.15 -7.82
CA GLN A 19 -2.34 3.78 -9.19
C GLN A 19 -1.52 2.48 -9.21
N PHE A 20 -1.75 1.70 -10.27
CA PHE A 20 -1.14 0.39 -10.45
C PHE A 20 -0.12 0.41 -11.57
N ALA A 21 1.02 -0.24 -11.37
CA ALA A 21 1.95 -0.50 -12.45
C ALA A 21 1.34 -1.48 -13.48
N PRO A 22 1.71 -1.38 -14.77
CA PRO A 22 1.29 -2.36 -15.78
C PRO A 22 1.67 -3.78 -15.36
N ASN A 23 0.73 -4.71 -15.52
CA ASN A 23 0.88 -6.13 -15.20
C ASN A 23 1.25 -6.41 -13.72
N TRP A 24 0.82 -5.56 -12.79
CA TRP A 24 1.17 -5.69 -11.37
C TRP A 24 0.82 -7.07 -10.79
N ILE A 25 -0.35 -7.62 -11.10
CA ILE A 25 -0.77 -8.95 -10.63
C ILE A 25 0.22 -10.01 -11.07
N THR A 26 0.54 -10.06 -12.37
CA THR A 26 1.48 -11.02 -12.96
C THR A 26 2.84 -10.93 -12.28
N LYS A 27 3.38 -9.70 -12.13
CA LYS A 27 4.66 -9.45 -11.45
C LYS A 27 4.67 -9.96 -10.01
N MET A 28 3.61 -9.73 -9.26
CA MET A 28 3.49 -10.25 -7.88
C MET A 28 3.43 -11.78 -7.87
N THR A 29 2.58 -12.37 -8.70
CA THR A 29 2.40 -13.82 -8.71
C THR A 29 3.66 -14.56 -9.17
N ASP A 30 4.39 -14.01 -10.14
CA ASP A 30 5.64 -14.59 -10.62
C ASP A 30 6.75 -14.45 -9.58
N PHE A 31 6.82 -13.31 -8.87
CA PHE A 31 7.75 -13.15 -7.75
C PHE A 31 7.51 -14.19 -6.66
N VAL A 32 6.25 -14.40 -6.25
CA VAL A 32 5.93 -15.41 -5.24
C VAL A 32 6.25 -16.81 -5.75
N ARG A 33 5.84 -17.17 -6.97
CA ARG A 33 6.07 -18.51 -7.54
C ARG A 33 7.56 -18.83 -7.67
N ALA A 34 8.38 -17.85 -8.06
CA ALA A 34 9.82 -18.04 -8.25
C ALA A 34 10.58 -18.21 -6.93
N ASN A 35 10.15 -17.54 -5.86
CA ASN A 35 10.89 -17.52 -4.59
C ASN A 35 10.30 -18.45 -3.52
N TYR A 36 9.00 -18.74 -3.58
CA TYR A 36 8.27 -19.45 -2.55
C TYR A 36 7.31 -20.48 -3.15
N PRO A 37 7.78 -21.74 -3.31
CA PRO A 37 6.95 -22.82 -3.82
C PRO A 37 5.62 -23.01 -3.04
N PRO A 38 4.55 -23.53 -3.67
CA PRO A 38 3.24 -23.71 -3.05
C PRO A 38 3.25 -24.51 -1.73
N GLY A 39 4.23 -25.39 -1.53
CA GLY A 39 4.39 -26.15 -0.28
C GLY A 39 4.72 -25.31 0.96
N TRP A 40 5.00 -24.01 0.80
CA TRP A 40 5.15 -23.07 1.91
C TRP A 40 3.84 -22.46 2.39
N LEU A 41 2.76 -22.60 1.63
CA LEU A 41 1.43 -22.13 2.03
C LEU A 41 0.97 -22.90 3.27
N SER A 42 0.61 -22.18 4.33
CA SER A 42 0.10 -22.76 5.59
C SER A 42 1.08 -23.68 6.33
N LYS A 43 2.35 -23.71 5.92
CA LYS A 43 3.37 -24.54 6.57
C LYS A 43 3.83 -23.91 7.87
N GLU A 44 4.09 -24.73 8.88
CA GLU A 44 4.76 -24.29 10.09
C GLU A 44 6.16 -23.76 9.75
N ASN A 45 6.58 -22.65 10.37
CA ASN A 45 7.86 -22.00 10.08
C ASN A 45 8.05 -21.66 8.59
N SER A 46 6.96 -21.33 7.88
CA SER A 46 7.04 -20.79 6.52
C SER A 46 7.95 -19.55 6.50
N PRO A 47 8.90 -19.43 5.55
CA PRO A 47 9.88 -18.35 5.53
C PRO A 47 9.26 -16.99 5.21
N TRP A 48 7.98 -16.96 4.82
CA TRP A 48 7.24 -15.76 4.50
C TRP A 48 5.78 -15.89 4.91
N ARG A 49 5.20 -14.79 5.41
CA ARG A 49 3.78 -14.57 5.67
C ARG A 49 3.29 -13.30 4.98
N LEU A 50 4.16 -12.29 4.92
CA LEU A 50 3.93 -10.99 4.32
C LEU A 50 5.04 -10.65 3.32
N ILE A 51 4.65 -10.12 2.16
CA ILE A 51 5.55 -9.51 1.18
C ILE A 51 5.09 -8.07 0.92
N ASP A 52 6.03 -7.13 1.00
CA ASP A 52 5.82 -5.70 0.77
C ASP A 52 6.14 -5.36 -0.70
N PHE A 53 5.11 -5.02 -1.47
CA PHE A 53 5.23 -4.60 -2.88
C PHE A 53 5.23 -3.08 -3.10
N SER A 54 5.01 -2.32 -2.03
CA SER A 54 5.16 -0.85 -1.97
C SER A 54 6.04 -0.48 -0.78
N GLN A 55 6.77 0.62 -0.88
CA GLN A 55 7.57 1.18 0.23
C GLN A 55 6.67 1.86 1.26
N LEU A 56 5.54 2.42 0.84
CA LEU A 56 4.76 3.35 1.61
C LEU A 56 3.46 2.72 2.14
N GLY A 57 3.17 2.99 3.41
CA GLY A 57 1.88 2.72 4.03
C GLY A 57 1.48 1.24 4.14
N PHE A 58 0.17 1.04 4.22
CA PHE A 58 -0.50 -0.26 4.35
C PHE A 58 -0.93 -0.86 3.01
N ILE A 59 -0.44 -0.32 1.89
CA ILE A 59 -0.79 -0.75 0.53
C ILE A 59 0.22 -1.76 -0.03
N GLY A 60 -0.23 -2.57 -0.99
CA GLY A 60 0.62 -3.54 -1.65
C GLY A 60 1.17 -4.62 -0.71
N LYS A 61 0.46 -4.87 0.40
CA LYS A 61 0.80 -5.91 1.38
C LYS A 61 0.18 -7.22 0.93
N MET A 62 0.99 -8.18 0.52
CA MET A 62 0.51 -9.51 0.13
C MET A 62 0.69 -10.51 1.27
N PHE A 63 -0.36 -11.25 1.57
CA PHE A 63 -0.42 -12.24 2.63
C PHE A 63 -0.72 -13.63 2.08
N GLN A 64 -0.22 -14.66 2.77
CA GLN A 64 -0.84 -15.98 2.67
C GLN A 64 -2.24 -15.93 3.27
N SER A 65 -3.27 -16.34 2.53
CA SER A 65 -4.65 -16.22 3.01
C SER A 65 -4.94 -17.02 4.28
N ALA A 66 -4.19 -18.12 4.49
CA ALA A 66 -4.26 -18.93 5.70
C ALA A 66 -3.90 -18.18 6.98
N GLU A 67 -3.19 -17.05 6.86
CA GLU A 67 -2.81 -16.21 8.01
C GLU A 67 -3.84 -15.14 8.34
N LEU A 68 -4.80 -14.86 7.44
CA LEU A 68 -5.71 -13.73 7.61
C LEU A 68 -6.59 -13.86 8.84
N THR A 69 -6.96 -15.07 9.22
CA THR A 69 -7.73 -15.34 10.44
C THR A 69 -6.93 -14.91 11.67
N ARG A 70 -5.66 -15.37 11.77
CA ARG A 70 -4.77 -15.01 12.88
C ARG A 70 -4.45 -13.52 12.90
N LEU A 71 -4.18 -12.94 11.73
CA LEU A 71 -3.90 -11.51 11.60
C LEU A 71 -5.11 -10.66 12.01
N ALA A 72 -6.32 -11.01 11.56
CA ALA A 72 -7.53 -10.29 11.94
C ALA A 72 -7.79 -10.34 13.45
N GLN A 73 -7.58 -11.51 14.08
CA GLN A 73 -7.66 -11.66 15.53
C GLN A 73 -6.59 -10.84 16.25
N PHE A 74 -5.35 -10.86 15.76
CA PHE A 74 -4.24 -10.08 16.32
C PHE A 74 -4.55 -8.58 16.27
N LEU A 75 -5.00 -8.07 15.12
CA LEU A 75 -5.40 -6.67 14.99
C LEU A 75 -6.56 -6.33 15.93
N LEU A 76 -7.59 -7.18 16.02
CA LEU A 76 -8.73 -6.97 16.91
C LEU A 76 -8.34 -6.94 18.40
N LEU A 77 -7.31 -7.71 18.79
CA LEU A 77 -6.84 -7.73 20.17
C LEU A 77 -6.04 -6.50 20.58
N PHE A 78 -5.39 -5.82 19.62
CA PHE A 78 -4.41 -4.77 19.91
C PHE A 78 -4.66 -3.44 19.20
N TYR A 79 -5.82 -3.26 18.55
CA TYR A 79 -6.12 -2.06 17.75
C TYR A 79 -6.04 -0.75 18.54
N ASP A 80 -6.23 -0.80 19.86
CA ASP A 80 -6.20 0.34 20.77
C ASP A 80 -4.80 0.58 21.38
N GLN A 81 -3.86 -0.35 21.21
CA GLN A 81 -2.50 -0.25 21.76
C GLN A 81 -1.54 0.45 20.81
N MET A 82 -1.69 0.21 19.50
CA MET A 82 -0.80 0.77 18.47
C MET A 82 -1.52 0.92 17.13
N PRO A 83 -1.06 1.82 16.25
CA PRO A 83 -1.53 1.88 14.87
C PRO A 83 -1.42 0.52 14.15
N CYS A 84 -2.40 0.20 13.30
CA CYS A 84 -2.49 -1.06 12.56
C CYS A 84 -1.21 -1.40 11.77
N ASP A 85 -0.53 -0.40 11.20
CA ASP A 85 0.72 -0.58 10.45
C ASP A 85 1.85 -1.13 11.33
N LEU A 86 1.93 -0.66 12.58
CA LEU A 86 2.93 -1.14 13.54
C LEU A 86 2.55 -2.52 14.06
N LEU A 87 1.27 -2.77 14.29
CA LEU A 87 0.76 -4.10 14.67
C LEU A 87 1.07 -5.15 13.61
N LEU A 88 0.95 -4.80 12.32
CA LEU A 88 1.32 -5.70 11.24
C LEU A 88 2.81 -6.12 11.34
N GLY A 89 3.70 -5.16 11.65
CA GLY A 89 5.11 -5.47 11.89
C GLY A 89 5.31 -6.46 13.05
N GLN A 90 4.60 -6.29 14.16
CA GLN A 90 4.67 -7.21 15.30
C GLN A 90 4.12 -8.60 14.97
N PHE A 91 3.02 -8.66 14.23
CA PHE A 91 2.43 -9.93 13.78
C PHE A 91 3.44 -10.74 12.96
N VAL A 92 4.08 -10.12 11.98
CA VAL A 92 5.05 -10.81 11.11
C VAL A 92 6.25 -11.34 11.90
N LEU A 93 6.73 -10.58 12.89
CA LEU A 93 7.79 -11.03 13.81
C LEU A 93 7.32 -12.22 14.67
N ALA A 94 6.11 -12.17 15.23
CA ALA A 94 5.53 -13.27 16.00
C ALA A 94 5.35 -14.54 15.16
N MET A 95 5.13 -14.39 13.85
CA MET A 95 5.05 -15.50 12.90
C MET A 95 6.42 -16.00 12.41
N THR A 96 7.51 -15.66 13.10
CA THR A 96 8.91 -16.07 12.83
C THR A 96 9.51 -15.56 11.51
N GLN A 97 8.85 -14.60 10.83
CA GLN A 97 9.44 -13.91 9.70
C GLN A 97 10.29 -12.73 10.22
N GLY A 98 11.53 -13.04 10.61
CA GLY A 98 12.46 -12.05 11.17
C GLY A 98 12.98 -11.00 10.19
N LYS A 99 12.91 -11.25 8.88
CA LYS A 99 13.32 -10.29 7.83
C LYS A 99 12.11 -9.86 7.00
N LYS A 100 11.97 -8.55 6.80
CA LYS A 100 10.99 -7.99 5.86
C LYS A 100 11.36 -8.41 4.44
N ILE A 101 10.36 -8.80 3.66
CA ILE A 101 10.52 -9.16 2.25
C ILE A 101 9.99 -7.99 1.43
N GLU A 102 10.91 -7.16 0.94
CA GLU A 102 10.60 -5.87 0.32
C GLU A 102 10.93 -5.93 -1.18
N TYR A 103 9.90 -6.19 -2.00
CA TYR A 103 10.04 -6.31 -3.47
C TYR A 103 10.61 -5.04 -4.10
N TRP A 104 10.15 -3.88 -3.64
CA TRP A 104 10.52 -2.54 -4.14
C TRP A 104 12.01 -2.19 -3.96
N LYS A 105 12.76 -2.93 -3.12
CA LYS A 105 14.21 -2.71 -2.99
C LYS A 105 14.97 -3.12 -4.25
N GLN A 106 14.54 -4.18 -4.92
CA GLN A 106 15.20 -4.74 -6.11
C GLN A 106 14.41 -4.54 -7.40
N HIS A 107 13.15 -4.11 -7.30
CA HIS A 107 12.24 -3.94 -8.43
C HIS A 107 11.57 -2.56 -8.40
N PRO A 108 11.04 -2.07 -9.54
CA PRO A 108 10.15 -0.92 -9.55
C PRO A 108 8.94 -1.18 -8.66
N SER A 109 8.45 -0.15 -7.96
CA SER A 109 7.24 -0.32 -7.16
C SER A 109 6.02 -0.61 -8.04
N LEU A 110 5.09 -1.40 -7.50
CA LEU A 110 3.88 -1.78 -8.21
C LEU A 110 2.69 -0.88 -7.90
N PHE A 111 2.79 -0.09 -6.82
CA PHE A 111 1.70 0.76 -6.34
C PHE A 111 2.22 2.15 -6.00
N GLN A 112 1.40 3.15 -6.30
CA GLN A 112 1.62 4.54 -5.95
C GLN A 112 0.33 5.14 -5.42
N HIS A 113 0.40 5.72 -4.23
CA HIS A 113 -0.70 6.46 -3.63
C HIS A 113 -0.93 7.75 -4.43
N VAL A 114 -2.15 7.97 -4.90
CA VAL A 114 -2.58 9.15 -5.67
C VAL A 114 -3.11 10.23 -4.73
N GLY A 115 -3.47 9.90 -3.49
CA GLY A 115 -3.92 10.88 -2.50
C GLY A 115 -2.87 11.94 -2.22
N ILE A 116 -3.12 13.13 -2.75
CA ILE A 116 -2.31 14.35 -2.60
C ILE A 116 -2.57 15.00 -1.23
N PHE A 117 -3.63 14.60 -0.52
CA PHE A 117 -4.08 15.23 0.71
C PHE A 117 -4.07 14.27 1.89
N ARG A 118 -3.61 14.77 3.04
CA ARG A 118 -3.71 14.06 4.31
C ARG A 118 -5.13 14.17 4.84
N SER A 119 -5.63 13.11 5.49
CA SER A 119 -6.89 13.15 6.24
C SER A 119 -6.89 14.14 7.41
N LEU A 120 -5.70 14.56 7.86
CA LEU A 120 -5.50 15.59 8.89
C LEU A 120 -5.29 17.00 8.29
N GLY A 121 -5.45 17.15 6.97
CA GLY A 121 -5.19 18.39 6.26
C GLY A 121 -3.76 18.55 5.75
N GLY A 122 -3.61 19.33 4.68
CA GLY A 122 -2.34 19.58 4.01
C GLY A 122 -1.90 18.49 3.02
N PHE A 123 -0.78 18.75 2.35
CA PHE A 123 -0.28 17.95 1.24
C PHE A 123 0.46 16.68 1.72
N GLN A 124 0.30 15.56 1.02
CA GLN A 124 1.05 14.33 1.22
C GLN A 124 2.16 14.20 0.16
N PRO A 125 3.41 14.60 0.47
CA PRO A 125 4.52 14.50 -0.46
C PRO A 125 5.09 13.08 -0.59
N LEU A 126 4.45 12.07 0.01
CA LEU A 126 4.98 10.72 -0.01
C LEU A 126 4.63 10.06 -1.33
N GLN A 127 5.58 10.13 -2.26
CA GLN A 127 5.58 9.36 -3.48
C GLN A 127 6.63 8.27 -3.42
N GLU A 128 6.28 7.18 -4.08
CA GLU A 128 7.12 6.04 -4.26
C GLU A 128 8.20 6.35 -5.30
N ARG A 129 9.45 6.47 -4.83
CA ARG A 129 10.58 6.97 -5.63
C ARG A 129 10.86 6.13 -6.88
N LYS A 130 10.42 4.87 -6.89
CA LYS A 130 10.65 3.91 -7.97
C LYS A 130 9.39 3.60 -8.78
N PHE A 131 8.29 4.32 -8.55
CA PHE A 131 7.11 4.19 -9.40
C PHE A 131 7.32 4.99 -10.69
N GLY A 132 6.76 4.52 -11.80
CA GLY A 132 6.87 5.21 -13.10
C GLY A 132 6.29 6.63 -13.07
N LYS A 133 6.39 7.36 -14.18
CA LYS A 133 5.75 8.67 -14.30
C LYS A 133 4.23 8.53 -14.17
N LEU A 134 3.64 9.32 -13.28
CA LEU A 134 2.20 9.47 -13.19
C LEU A 134 1.70 10.18 -14.46
N LEU A 135 0.70 9.59 -15.12
CA LEU A 135 0.07 10.18 -16.30
C LEU A 135 -1.06 11.09 -15.83
N PHE A 136 -0.72 12.34 -15.48
CA PHE A 136 -1.73 13.38 -15.30
C PHE A 136 -1.71 14.28 -16.53
N ASP A 137 -2.79 14.23 -17.32
CA ASP A 137 -3.03 15.18 -18.42
C ASP A 137 -3.89 16.34 -17.90
N ASN A 138 -3.36 17.11 -16.95
CA ASN A 138 -4.09 18.28 -16.46
C ASN A 138 -3.79 19.49 -17.37
N PRO A 139 -4.65 19.88 -18.33
CA PRO A 139 -4.40 21.03 -19.18
C PRO A 139 -4.34 22.36 -18.38
N GLY A 140 -4.12 23.48 -19.06
CA GLY A 140 -4.25 24.78 -18.40
C GLY A 140 -5.70 25.01 -17.95
N GLY A 141 -5.92 25.28 -16.65
CA GLY A 141 -7.24 25.53 -16.08
C GLY A 141 -7.19 26.46 -14.87
N SER A 142 -8.27 27.21 -14.65
CA SER A 142 -8.46 28.08 -13.47
C SER A 142 -9.59 27.53 -12.61
N THR A 143 -9.40 27.52 -11.29
CA THR A 143 -10.41 27.06 -10.32
C THR A 143 -11.11 28.26 -9.68
N PHE A 144 -12.44 28.16 -9.59
CA PHE A 144 -13.29 29.11 -8.87
C PHE A 144 -14.15 28.30 -7.90
N HIS A 145 -14.38 28.83 -6.69
CA HIS A 145 -15.20 28.19 -5.68
C HIS A 145 -15.94 29.25 -4.86
N ASP A 146 -17.13 28.90 -4.41
CA ASP A 146 -17.97 29.64 -3.46
C ASP A 146 -18.02 28.96 -2.07
N LEU A 147 -17.34 27.82 -1.94
CA LEU A 147 -17.26 27.03 -0.71
C LEU A 147 -16.38 27.73 0.33
N THR A 148 -16.76 27.60 1.60
CA THR A 148 -15.92 28.06 2.72
C THR A 148 -14.68 27.18 2.83
N VAL A 149 -13.51 27.76 2.63
CA VAL A 149 -12.22 27.07 2.79
C VAL A 149 -11.98 26.75 4.26
N ILE A 150 -11.78 25.47 4.57
CA ILE A 150 -11.24 25.06 5.87
C ILE A 150 -9.71 25.24 5.79
N PRO A 151 -9.04 25.82 6.80
CA PRO A 151 -7.60 26.19 6.74
C PRO A 151 -6.64 25.10 6.27
N THR A 152 -7.05 23.84 6.33
CA THR A 152 -6.28 22.66 5.93
C THR A 152 -6.51 22.18 4.49
N TYR A 153 -7.43 22.80 3.73
CA TYR A 153 -7.87 22.39 2.40
C TYR A 153 -8.02 23.61 1.46
N GLU A 154 -6.90 24.27 1.14
CA GLU A 154 -6.88 25.41 0.22
C GLU A 154 -7.32 25.04 -1.21
N SER A 155 -7.91 26.01 -1.91
CA SER A 155 -8.48 25.84 -3.26
C SER A 155 -7.44 25.65 -4.37
N ASN A 156 -6.20 26.08 -4.13
CA ASN A 156 -5.05 25.87 -5.03
C ASN A 156 -4.69 24.38 -5.18
N PHE A 157 -5.10 23.53 -4.24
CA PHE A 157 -4.84 22.10 -4.31
C PHE A 157 -5.91 21.31 -5.09
N VAL A 158 -7.00 21.96 -5.50
CA VAL A 158 -8.09 21.33 -6.28
C VAL A 158 -7.63 20.99 -7.71
N TYR A 159 -6.65 21.73 -8.24
CA TYR A 159 -6.20 21.57 -9.61
C TYR A 159 -4.75 22.01 -9.82
N PHE A 160 -3.91 21.12 -10.37
CA PHE A 160 -2.52 21.40 -10.72
C PHE A 160 -2.32 21.38 -12.24
N PRO A 161 -2.19 22.54 -12.91
CA PRO A 161 -1.92 22.58 -14.35
C PRO A 161 -0.59 21.87 -14.68
N GLY A 162 -0.60 20.97 -15.66
CA GLY A 162 0.56 20.16 -16.05
C GLY A 162 0.79 18.92 -15.19
N GLY A 163 -0.12 18.61 -14.27
CA GLY A 163 0.06 17.52 -13.29
C GLY A 163 0.81 17.98 -12.05
N GLU A 164 1.38 17.04 -11.30
CA GLU A 164 2.09 17.37 -10.07
C GLU A 164 3.41 18.13 -10.34
N PRO A 165 3.75 19.16 -9.55
CA PRO A 165 4.99 19.91 -9.72
C PRO A 165 6.23 19.04 -9.42
N GLU A 166 7.27 19.14 -10.26
CA GLU A 166 8.53 18.38 -10.13
C GLU A 166 9.36 18.76 -8.87
N GLY A 167 9.04 19.89 -8.22
CA GLY A 167 9.68 20.36 -6.99
C GLY A 167 8.65 20.81 -5.97
N ARG A 168 8.80 20.36 -4.72
CA ARG A 168 7.93 20.70 -3.59
C ARG A 168 8.69 21.64 -2.66
N SER A 169 8.47 22.95 -2.81
CA SER A 169 8.97 23.98 -1.89
C SER A 169 7.92 24.34 -0.86
#